data_AF-A0A9W6NXS3-F1
#
_entry.id   AF-A0A9W6NXS3-F1
#
_cell.length_a   1.000
_cell.length_b   1.000
_cell.length_c   1.000
_cell.angle_alpha   90.00
_cell.angle_beta   90.00
_cell.angle_gamma   90.00
#
_symmetry.space_group_name_H-M   'P 1'
#
loop_
_entity.id
_entity.type
_entity.pdbx_description
1 polymer ?
#
loop_
_entity_poly.entity_id
_entity_poly.type
_entity_poly.pdbx_seq_one_letter_code
_entity_poly.pdbx_strand_id
1 'polypeptide(L)'
;MNADSRPERDPAPPGDAPPAHLPATLPLLADLRLAALWVPAAPLGLTALPSADGAAPAGDWLDVVPLPDGRLALAVGDLVGPAPRPGAVTGLRTVLRQALHTAPTLTEALEQIDRAAGIDDALHGASLTVVVVGPDGELEHARGAHPPALVSGPGGLAPLPGQAYGPLGVGAAPPVPATAQLARGETLLLYSDDLVEGRGRTSPGRGPGQEVLLDPEAPVDDPAAVCARLAARAPRGGVAVLAAHRRLVPVEPLRLVLPVDPFALSPLRETVTRWLEAAGVAPRTVVAAPMVVSELAANAIEHAYPEGSDGEIRIGAELTGAGLCITVADDGTWQPPEEDAADDDEEAGFGLAVVRDLCDALVVEPGPAGTTVTAVLAVGRPVAVGDTPRPGPTAVPEMFAVQPGEAPGVLHVRGDVDLPAVATLRAALLDAAADGERCVLDLSATTLFASAGVRLLHQLDPGTDLCVVAPPGSVARPVLELTGLAHLLSDRAESA
;
A
#
# COMPACT_ATOMS: atom_id res chain seq x y z
N MET A 1 -15.41 -25.12 -21.87
CA MET A 1 -14.40 -25.70 -20.96
C MET A 1 -13.04 -25.44 -21.59
N ASN A 2 -12.56 -24.21 -21.51
CA ASN A 2 -11.20 -23.84 -21.89
C ASN A 2 -10.62 -23.10 -20.69
N ALA A 3 -9.57 -23.68 -20.13
CA ALA A 3 -8.86 -23.17 -18.97
C ALA A 3 -7.97 -22.01 -19.43
N ASP A 4 -8.30 -20.84 -18.90
CA ASP A 4 -7.56 -19.59 -19.02
C ASP A 4 -6.19 -19.78 -18.34
N SER A 5 -5.17 -20.02 -19.15
CA SER A 5 -3.80 -20.27 -18.70
C SER A 5 -3.08 -18.93 -18.59
N ARG A 6 -3.24 -18.26 -17.44
CA ARG A 6 -2.47 -17.07 -17.09
C ARG A 6 -0.97 -17.42 -17.01
N PRO A 7 -0.06 -16.56 -17.49
CA PRO A 7 1.35 -16.68 -17.12
C PRO A 7 1.48 -16.46 -15.61
N GLU A 8 2.12 -17.42 -14.92
CA GLU A 8 2.49 -17.29 -13.51
C GLU A 8 3.35 -16.03 -13.33
N ARG A 9 2.89 -15.08 -12.50
CA ARG A 9 3.74 -13.99 -12.01
C ARG A 9 4.93 -14.62 -11.29
N ASP A 10 6.12 -14.32 -11.77
CA ASP A 10 7.37 -14.71 -11.10
C ASP A 10 7.31 -14.21 -9.64
N PRO A 11 7.56 -15.06 -8.63
CA PRO A 11 7.53 -14.64 -7.25
C PRO A 11 8.57 -13.55 -7.03
N ALA A 12 8.20 -12.51 -6.28
CA ALA A 12 9.11 -11.44 -5.89
C ALA A 12 10.44 -12.03 -5.36
N PRO A 13 11.60 -11.42 -5.68
CA PRO A 13 12.89 -11.95 -5.29
C PRO A 13 12.95 -12.19 -3.76
N PRO A 14 13.57 -13.28 -3.31
CA PRO A 14 13.65 -13.64 -1.89
C PRO A 14 14.52 -12.63 -1.16
N GLY A 15 13.88 -11.61 -0.58
CA GLY A 15 14.53 -10.50 0.11
C GLY A 15 13.57 -9.37 0.52
N ASP A 16 12.42 -9.23 -0.15
CA ASP A 16 11.44 -8.15 0.10
C ASP A 16 10.20 -8.58 0.90
N ALA A 17 10.02 -9.88 1.18
CA ALA A 17 8.90 -10.34 1.99
C ALA A 17 9.19 -10.07 3.48
N PRO A 18 8.31 -9.37 4.21
CA PRO A 18 8.51 -9.18 5.63
C PRO A 18 8.50 -10.54 6.33
N PRO A 19 9.28 -10.69 7.41
CA PRO A 19 9.37 -11.96 8.10
C PRO A 19 8.00 -12.40 8.63
N ALA A 20 7.76 -13.71 8.70
CA ALA A 20 6.43 -14.29 8.96
C ALA A 20 5.75 -13.85 10.28
N HIS A 21 6.48 -13.20 11.18
CA HIS A 21 5.97 -12.64 12.43
C HIS A 21 5.39 -11.22 12.31
N LEU A 22 5.44 -10.60 11.12
CA LEU A 22 4.89 -9.28 10.82
C LEU A 22 3.78 -9.38 9.75
N PRO A 23 2.81 -8.45 9.72
CA PRO A 23 1.90 -8.33 8.58
C PRO A 23 2.65 -7.86 7.35
N ALA A 24 2.20 -8.34 6.18
CA ALA A 24 2.79 -7.96 4.90
C ALA A 24 2.74 -6.44 4.68
N THR A 25 1.58 -5.86 5.01
CA THR A 25 1.33 -4.43 4.96
C THR A 25 0.35 -4.03 6.06
N LEU A 26 0.37 -2.76 6.45
CA LEU A 26 -0.63 -2.14 7.31
C LEU A 26 -1.73 -1.53 6.43
N PRO A 27 -3.01 -1.74 6.76
CA PRO A 27 -4.11 -1.15 5.99
C PRO A 27 -4.08 0.37 6.07
N LEU A 28 -4.51 1.02 4.99
CA LEU A 28 -4.71 2.46 4.96
C LEU A 28 -6.16 2.78 5.30
N LEU A 29 -6.36 3.63 6.30
CA LEU A 29 -7.68 3.98 6.79
C LEU A 29 -7.87 5.50 6.77
N ALA A 30 -9.12 5.92 6.54
CA ALA A 30 -9.49 7.33 6.52
C ALA A 30 -9.23 8.01 7.87
N ASP A 31 -9.53 7.33 8.99
CA ASP A 31 -9.45 7.88 10.34
C ASP A 31 -8.18 7.56 11.11
N LEU A 32 -7.45 6.50 10.72
CA LEU A 32 -6.28 6.00 11.44
C LEU A 32 -5.04 6.02 10.54
N ARG A 33 -3.93 6.56 11.05
CA ARG A 33 -2.59 6.37 10.50
C ARG A 33 -1.89 5.29 11.29
N LEU A 34 -1.53 4.21 10.61
CA LEU A 34 -0.77 3.10 11.19
C LEU A 34 0.72 3.23 10.86
N ALA A 35 1.54 2.84 11.81
CA ALA A 35 2.95 2.54 11.59
C ALA A 35 3.36 1.37 12.48
N ALA A 36 4.22 0.51 11.97
CA ALA A 36 4.82 -0.58 12.73
C ALA A 36 6.32 -0.60 12.46
N LEU A 37 7.09 -0.85 13.51
CA LEU A 37 8.53 -0.97 13.47
C LEU A 37 8.91 -2.24 14.22
N TRP A 38 9.71 -3.08 13.58
CA TRP A 38 10.36 -4.20 14.21
C TRP A 38 11.87 -4.03 14.16
N VAL A 39 12.51 -4.14 15.31
CA VAL A 39 13.97 -4.12 15.44
C VAL A 39 14.42 -5.51 15.93
N PRO A 40 15.28 -6.21 15.18
CA PRO A 40 15.80 -7.50 15.61
C PRO A 40 16.70 -7.37 16.84
N ALA A 41 16.70 -8.39 17.69
CA ALA A 41 17.68 -8.50 18.78
C ALA A 41 19.11 -8.54 18.21
N ALA A 42 20.05 -7.86 18.86
CA ALA A 42 21.46 -8.00 18.50
C ALA A 42 21.91 -9.45 18.74
N PRO A 43 22.67 -10.09 17.83
CA PRO A 43 23.11 -11.46 18.00
C PRO A 43 23.96 -11.59 19.28
N LEU A 44 23.42 -12.29 20.27
CA LEU A 44 24.16 -12.69 21.46
C LEU A 44 25.14 -13.80 21.03
N GLY A 45 26.44 -13.48 21.09
CA GLY A 45 27.61 -14.34 20.79
C GLY A 45 27.40 -15.78 20.30
N LEU A 46 27.93 -16.07 19.10
CA LEU A 46 28.39 -17.37 18.55
C LEU A 46 27.49 -18.63 18.58
N THR A 47 26.29 -18.63 19.17
CA THR A 47 25.41 -19.84 19.18
C THR A 47 24.01 -19.67 18.61
N ALA A 48 23.62 -18.46 18.19
CA ALA A 48 22.39 -18.28 17.42
C ALA A 48 22.66 -18.69 15.96
N LEU A 49 22.13 -19.83 15.51
CA LEU A 49 22.10 -20.14 14.08
C LEU A 49 21.22 -19.06 13.41
N PRO A 50 21.74 -18.31 12.42
CA PRO A 50 20.94 -17.37 11.67
C PRO A 50 19.82 -18.13 10.95
N SER A 51 18.60 -17.60 10.97
CA SER A 51 17.54 -18.02 10.04
C SER A 51 17.97 -17.67 8.60
N ALA A 52 17.25 -18.16 7.57
CA ALA A 52 17.56 -17.84 6.16
C ALA A 52 17.70 -16.32 5.89
N ASP A 53 17.04 -15.49 6.70
CA ASP A 53 17.06 -14.02 6.63
C ASP A 53 18.05 -13.35 7.61
N GLY A 54 18.96 -14.11 8.25
CA GLY A 54 20.02 -13.57 9.11
C GLY A 54 19.61 -13.17 10.54
N ALA A 55 18.33 -13.19 10.88
CA ALA A 55 17.81 -12.88 12.22
C ALA A 55 17.51 -14.15 13.06
N ALA A 56 17.61 -14.04 14.39
CA ALA A 56 17.10 -15.06 15.31
C ALA A 56 15.56 -15.14 15.22
N PRO A 57 14.95 -16.33 15.35
CA PRO A 57 13.49 -16.46 15.38
C PRO A 57 12.93 -15.70 16.59
N ALA A 58 12.30 -14.55 16.33
CA ALA A 58 11.65 -13.76 17.38
C ALA A 58 10.33 -14.43 17.80
N GLY A 59 10.12 -14.55 19.11
CA GLY A 59 8.82 -14.89 19.69
C GLY A 59 7.81 -13.75 19.51
N ASP A 60 8.30 -12.51 19.50
CA ASP A 60 7.54 -11.30 19.21
C ASP A 60 6.84 -11.33 17.85
N TRP A 61 5.56 -10.98 17.87
CA TRP A 61 4.76 -10.83 16.67
C TRP A 61 3.77 -9.69 16.81
N LEU A 62 3.38 -9.14 15.66
CA LEU A 62 2.31 -8.15 15.59
C LEU A 62 1.35 -8.51 14.48
N ASP A 63 0.10 -8.10 14.62
CA ASP A 63 -0.88 -8.24 13.55
C ASP A 63 -1.87 -7.09 13.53
N VAL A 64 -2.36 -6.80 12.32
CA VAL A 64 -3.40 -5.81 12.07
C VAL A 64 -4.47 -6.46 11.20
N VAL A 65 -5.69 -6.50 11.72
CA VAL A 65 -6.79 -7.28 11.15
C VAL A 65 -8.00 -6.36 10.96
N PRO A 66 -8.28 -5.93 9.72
CA PRO A 66 -9.57 -5.31 9.39
C PRO A 66 -10.69 -6.31 9.68
N LEU A 67 -11.73 -5.88 10.38
CA LEU A 67 -12.88 -6.71 10.72
C LEU A 67 -14.04 -6.48 9.73
N PRO A 68 -14.93 -7.47 9.52
CA PRO A 68 -16.04 -7.36 8.56
C PRO A 68 -17.02 -6.21 8.84
N ASP A 69 -17.09 -5.73 10.08
CA ASP A 69 -17.95 -4.64 10.53
C ASP A 69 -17.30 -3.26 10.43
N GLY A 70 -16.12 -3.17 9.80
CA GLY A 70 -15.37 -1.93 9.60
C GLY A 70 -14.50 -1.52 10.79
N ARG A 71 -14.50 -2.29 11.89
CA ARG A 71 -13.56 -2.11 13.00
C ARG A 71 -12.15 -2.62 12.63
N LEU A 72 -11.15 -2.24 13.42
CA LEU A 72 -9.78 -2.67 13.23
C LEU A 72 -9.23 -3.32 14.50
N ALA A 73 -8.81 -4.58 14.43
CA ALA A 73 -8.10 -5.23 15.52
C ALA A 73 -6.58 -5.06 15.37
N LEU A 74 -5.93 -4.58 16.42
CA LEU A 74 -4.49 -4.50 16.58
C LEU A 74 -4.07 -5.54 17.62
N ALA A 75 -3.08 -6.36 17.30
CA ALA A 75 -2.58 -7.37 18.22
C ALA A 75 -1.05 -7.37 18.28
N VAL A 76 -0.54 -7.61 19.48
CA VAL A 76 0.87 -7.86 19.77
C VAL A 76 0.96 -8.98 20.79
N GLY A 77 2.00 -9.79 20.71
CA GLY A 77 2.25 -10.84 21.69
C GLY A 77 3.64 -11.41 21.55
N ASP A 78 3.97 -12.28 22.49
CA ASP A 78 5.22 -13.02 22.52
C ASP A 78 4.95 -14.50 22.81
N LEU A 79 5.73 -15.37 22.17
CA LEU A 79 5.70 -16.81 22.40
C LEU A 79 6.74 -17.19 23.44
N VAL A 80 6.42 -18.18 24.27
CA VAL A 80 7.34 -18.60 25.33
C VAL A 80 8.62 -19.22 24.77
N GLY A 81 9.75 -18.65 25.18
CA GLY A 81 11.08 -19.23 25.01
C GLY A 81 11.92 -18.55 23.91
N PRO A 82 13.25 -18.71 23.96
CA PRO A 82 14.20 -17.94 23.13
C PRO A 82 14.18 -18.30 21.64
N ALA A 83 13.44 -19.35 21.26
CA ALA A 83 13.23 -19.76 19.87
C ALA A 83 11.90 -20.52 19.78
N PRO A 84 10.79 -19.87 19.37
CA PRO A 84 9.51 -20.56 19.21
C PRO A 84 9.61 -21.67 18.15
N ARG A 85 8.71 -22.66 18.22
CA ARG A 85 8.64 -23.71 17.20
C ARG A 85 8.39 -23.09 15.82
N PRO A 86 9.03 -23.59 14.75
CA PRO A 86 8.78 -23.09 13.40
C PRO A 86 7.28 -23.06 13.07
N GLY A 87 6.79 -21.92 12.59
CA GLY A 87 5.39 -21.72 12.23
C GLY A 87 4.43 -21.46 13.41
N ALA A 88 4.89 -21.48 14.67
CA ALA A 88 4.02 -21.21 15.82
C ALA A 88 3.42 -19.80 15.77
N VAL A 89 4.22 -18.79 15.40
CA VAL A 89 3.72 -17.41 15.22
C VAL A 89 2.66 -17.35 14.12
N THR A 90 2.92 -17.98 12.97
CA THR A 90 1.95 -18.05 11.87
C THR A 90 0.67 -18.76 12.31
N GLY A 91 0.78 -19.84 13.08
CA GLY A 91 -0.34 -20.56 13.65
C GLY A 91 -1.18 -19.68 14.57
N LEU A 92 -0.54 -18.98 15.52
CA LEU A 92 -1.22 -18.08 16.44
C LEU A 92 -1.95 -16.95 15.71
N ARG A 93 -1.29 -16.30 14.75
CA ARG A 93 -1.89 -15.25 13.92
C ARG A 93 -3.07 -15.76 13.11
N THR A 94 -2.99 -16.98 12.59
CA THR A 94 -4.09 -17.62 11.84
C THR A 94 -5.29 -17.86 12.74
N VAL A 95 -5.07 -18.44 13.92
CA VAL A 95 -6.11 -18.67 14.94
C VAL A 95 -6.75 -17.35 15.36
N LEU A 96 -5.94 -16.34 15.66
CA LEU A 96 -6.38 -14.99 16.02
C LEU A 96 -7.27 -14.39 14.92
N ARG A 97 -6.79 -14.37 13.67
CA ARG A 97 -7.54 -13.82 12.52
C ARG A 97 -8.87 -14.52 12.34
N GLN A 98 -8.88 -15.85 12.39
CA GLN A 98 -10.11 -16.64 12.26
C GLN A 98 -11.08 -16.32 13.40
N ALA A 99 -10.62 -16.33 14.66
CA ALA A 99 -11.45 -16.04 15.81
C ALA A 99 -12.07 -14.63 15.72
N LEU A 100 -11.27 -13.62 15.37
CA LEU A 100 -11.75 -12.25 15.19
C LEU A 100 -12.73 -12.07 14.03
N HIS A 101 -12.63 -12.87 12.95
CA HIS A 101 -13.56 -12.80 11.82
C HIS A 101 -14.87 -13.55 12.05
N THR A 102 -14.85 -14.59 12.89
CA THR A 102 -15.98 -15.52 13.03
C THR A 102 -16.75 -15.34 14.33
N ALA A 103 -16.10 -14.85 15.39
CA ALA A 103 -16.76 -14.59 16.66
C ALA A 103 -17.56 -13.27 16.61
N PRO A 104 -18.77 -13.23 17.16
CA PRO A 104 -19.57 -12.01 17.25
C PRO A 104 -19.04 -10.99 18.26
N THR A 105 -18.24 -11.42 19.25
CA THR A 105 -17.69 -10.57 20.30
C THR A 105 -16.21 -10.84 20.54
N LEU A 106 -15.47 -9.85 21.04
CA LEU A 106 -14.06 -10.03 21.38
C LEU A 106 -13.87 -11.05 22.51
N THR A 107 -14.80 -11.13 23.47
CA THR A 107 -14.82 -12.17 24.52
C THR A 107 -14.80 -13.57 23.89
N GLU A 108 -15.71 -13.84 22.96
CA GLU A 108 -15.81 -15.14 22.30
C GLU A 108 -14.57 -15.44 21.43
N ALA A 109 -14.01 -14.42 20.78
CA ALA A 109 -12.76 -14.56 20.03
C ALA A 109 -11.61 -14.97 20.97
N LEU A 110 -11.46 -14.30 22.11
CA LEU A 110 -10.44 -14.61 23.11
C LEU A 110 -10.59 -16.02 23.68
N GLU A 111 -11.82 -16.47 23.94
CA GLU A 111 -12.07 -17.85 24.36
C GLU A 111 -11.66 -18.88 23.30
N GLN A 112 -11.90 -18.59 22.02
CA GLN A 112 -11.45 -19.45 20.92
C GLN A 112 -9.92 -19.52 20.84
N ILE A 113 -9.24 -18.38 20.98
CA ILE A 113 -7.78 -18.28 20.97
C ILE A 113 -7.18 -19.03 22.16
N ASP A 114 -7.73 -18.82 23.36
CA ASP A 114 -7.28 -19.47 24.59
C ASP A 114 -7.48 -21.00 24.53
N ARG A 115 -8.63 -21.47 24.00
CA ARG A 115 -8.86 -22.90 23.75
C ARG A 115 -7.86 -23.49 22.77
N ALA A 116 -7.54 -22.79 21.69
CA ALA A 116 -6.54 -23.25 20.72
C ALA A 116 -5.15 -23.35 21.36
N ALA A 117 -4.75 -22.38 22.18
CA ALA A 117 -3.50 -22.41 22.92
C ALA A 117 -3.45 -23.49 24.02
N GLY A 118 -4.61 -23.90 24.55
CA GLY A 118 -4.72 -25.05 25.44
C GLY A 118 -4.57 -26.41 24.74
N ILE A 119 -4.73 -26.46 23.41
CA ILE A 119 -4.59 -27.69 22.60
C ILE A 119 -3.19 -27.78 21.99
N ASP A 120 -2.64 -26.67 21.52
CA ASP A 120 -1.33 -26.61 20.89
C ASP A 120 -0.24 -26.14 21.87
N ASP A 121 0.61 -27.08 22.28
CA ASP A 121 1.79 -26.84 23.10
C ASP A 121 2.74 -25.76 22.54
N ALA A 122 2.70 -25.47 21.23
CA ALA A 122 3.51 -24.41 20.61
C ALA A 122 3.00 -23.00 20.94
N LEU A 123 1.73 -22.86 21.27
CA LEU A 123 1.04 -21.60 21.59
C LEU A 123 0.81 -21.45 23.10
N HIS A 124 0.89 -22.55 23.83
CA HIS A 124 0.69 -22.60 25.27
C HIS A 124 1.64 -21.65 26.02
N GLY A 125 1.08 -20.80 26.88
CA GLY A 125 1.83 -19.83 27.66
C GLY A 125 2.14 -18.52 26.95
N ALA A 126 1.70 -18.33 25.71
CA ALA A 126 1.92 -17.09 24.96
C ALA A 126 1.25 -15.87 25.64
N SER A 127 1.89 -14.71 25.51
CA SER A 127 1.31 -13.42 25.89
C SER A 127 0.55 -12.81 24.71
N LEU A 128 -0.49 -12.03 25.00
CA LEU A 128 -1.33 -11.39 24.00
C LEU A 128 -1.90 -10.08 24.54
N THR A 129 -1.79 -9.01 23.76
CA THR A 129 -2.67 -7.85 23.86
C THR A 129 -3.40 -7.67 22.54
N VAL A 130 -4.71 -7.51 22.63
CA VAL A 130 -5.57 -7.20 21.48
C VAL A 130 -6.39 -5.95 21.80
N VAL A 131 -6.43 -5.02 20.85
CA VAL A 131 -7.23 -3.80 20.91
C VAL A 131 -8.04 -3.70 19.62
N VAL A 132 -9.36 -3.72 19.74
CA VAL A 132 -10.30 -3.46 18.64
C VAL A 132 -10.67 -1.99 18.67
N VAL A 133 -10.44 -1.30 17.55
CA VAL A 133 -10.72 0.12 17.35
C VAL A 133 -11.98 0.26 16.50
N GLY A 134 -12.99 0.92 17.06
CA GLY A 134 -14.22 1.31 16.39
C GLY A 134 -14.04 2.53 15.48
N PRO A 135 -14.99 2.79 14.54
CA PRO A 135 -14.93 3.93 13.63
C PRO A 135 -14.93 5.28 14.37
N ASP A 136 -15.66 5.37 15.49
CA ASP A 136 -15.72 6.57 16.31
C ASP A 136 -14.60 6.62 17.38
N GLY A 137 -13.66 5.68 17.32
CA GLY A 137 -12.51 5.56 18.20
C GLY A 137 -12.81 4.85 19.51
N GLU A 138 -13.94 4.15 19.64
CA GLU A 138 -14.17 3.25 20.78
C GLU A 138 -13.11 2.16 20.77
N LEU A 139 -12.55 1.87 21.94
CA LEU A 139 -11.59 0.80 22.12
C LEU A 139 -12.24 -0.31 22.93
N GLU A 140 -12.16 -1.54 22.44
CA GLU A 140 -12.45 -2.76 23.19
C GLU A 140 -11.15 -3.57 23.26
N HIS A 141 -10.67 -3.92 24.45
CA HIS A 141 -9.35 -4.52 24.57
C HIS A 141 -9.23 -5.54 25.70
N ALA A 142 -8.29 -6.47 25.52
CA ALA A 142 -7.94 -7.47 26.50
C ALA A 142 -6.43 -7.77 26.47
N ARG A 143 -5.94 -8.33 27.57
CA ARG A 143 -4.51 -8.49 27.82
C ARG A 143 -4.21 -9.72 28.65
N GLY A 144 -3.64 -10.75 28.03
CA GLY A 144 -3.17 -11.98 28.66
C GLY A 144 -1.66 -11.93 28.86
N ALA A 145 -1.22 -11.84 30.11
CA ALA A 145 0.20 -11.82 30.51
C ALA A 145 1.13 -10.95 29.66
N HIS A 146 0.63 -9.80 29.19
CA HIS A 146 1.35 -8.84 28.36
C HIS A 146 1.29 -7.44 28.99
N PRO A 147 2.20 -6.50 28.68
CA PRO A 147 2.11 -5.10 29.08
C PRO A 147 0.85 -4.41 28.53
N PRO A 148 0.34 -3.37 29.23
CA PRO A 148 -0.83 -2.64 28.75
C PRO A 148 -0.45 -1.81 27.52
N ALA A 149 -1.35 -1.79 26.53
CA ALA A 149 -1.30 -0.79 25.46
C ALA A 149 -1.39 0.62 26.07
N LEU A 150 -0.73 1.58 25.43
CA LEU A 150 -0.63 2.95 25.92
C LEU A 150 -1.34 3.91 24.96
N VAL A 151 -1.92 4.97 25.50
CA VAL A 151 -2.47 6.09 24.75
C VAL A 151 -1.60 7.30 24.99
N SER A 152 -1.07 7.87 23.91
CA SER A 152 -0.33 9.12 23.91
C SER A 152 -1.27 10.24 23.46
N GLY A 153 -1.50 11.21 24.35
CA GLY A 153 -2.32 12.39 24.08
C GLY A 153 -1.74 13.66 24.69
N PRO A 154 -2.50 14.78 24.72
CA PRO A 154 -2.05 16.05 25.30
C PRO A 154 -1.65 15.95 26.78
N GLY A 155 -2.22 14.99 27.52
CA GLY A 155 -1.88 14.69 28.91
C GLY A 155 -0.64 13.82 29.10
N GLY A 156 0.06 13.49 28.03
CA GLY A 156 1.18 12.55 28.02
C GLY A 156 0.74 11.11 27.74
N LEU A 157 1.58 10.16 28.16
CA LEU A 157 1.39 8.74 27.92
C LEU A 157 0.69 8.07 29.11
N ALA A 158 -0.41 7.37 28.87
CA ALA A 158 -1.17 6.65 29.89
C ALA A 158 -1.50 5.21 29.45
N PRO A 159 -1.41 4.21 30.33
CA PRO A 159 -1.85 2.86 30.00
C PRO A 159 -3.38 2.78 29.89
N LEU A 160 -3.87 1.95 28.97
CA LEU A 160 -5.28 1.63 28.90
C LEU A 160 -5.75 0.95 30.21
N PRO A 161 -6.94 1.30 30.73
CA PRO A 161 -7.47 0.73 31.95
C PRO A 161 -7.91 -0.72 31.71
N GLY A 162 -7.69 -1.62 32.68
CA GLY A 162 -8.20 -2.99 32.56
C GLY A 162 -7.34 -4.02 33.28
N GLN A 163 -7.98 -5.12 33.66
CA GLN A 163 -7.31 -6.21 34.36
C GLN A 163 -6.59 -7.13 33.35
N ALA A 164 -5.34 -7.48 33.65
CA ALA A 164 -4.65 -8.54 32.91
C ALA A 164 -5.18 -9.91 33.33
N TYR A 165 -5.21 -10.86 32.40
CA TYR A 165 -5.41 -12.28 32.69
C TYR A 165 -4.12 -13.07 32.50
N GLY A 166 -4.17 -14.37 32.80
CA GLY A 166 -3.01 -15.25 32.66
C GLY A 166 -2.55 -15.42 31.21
N PRO A 167 -1.39 -16.05 30.99
CA PRO A 167 -0.96 -16.43 29.65
C PRO A 167 -1.95 -17.38 28.98
N LEU A 168 -1.99 -17.38 27.65
CA LEU A 168 -2.91 -18.21 26.86
C LEU A 168 -2.75 -19.69 27.21
N GLY A 169 -3.86 -20.37 27.47
CA GLY A 169 -3.90 -21.81 27.78
C GLY A 169 -3.43 -22.21 29.18
N VAL A 170 -3.02 -21.29 30.05
CA VAL A 170 -2.41 -21.57 31.38
C VAL A 170 -3.37 -21.36 32.57
N GLY A 171 -4.58 -20.82 32.36
CA GLY A 171 -5.40 -20.34 33.48
C GLY A 171 -6.92 -20.29 33.28
N ALA A 172 -7.56 -19.36 34.00
CA ALA A 172 -9.00 -19.12 33.94
C ALA A 172 -9.39 -18.39 32.64
N ALA A 173 -10.65 -18.55 32.23
CA ALA A 173 -11.18 -17.96 31.01
C ALA A 173 -10.87 -16.45 30.89
N PRO A 174 -10.67 -15.95 29.66
CA PRO A 174 -10.44 -14.52 29.43
C PRO A 174 -11.53 -13.66 30.08
N PRO A 175 -11.17 -12.54 30.73
CA PRO A 175 -12.15 -11.63 31.32
C PRO A 175 -12.92 -10.92 30.22
N VAL A 176 -14.06 -10.32 30.60
CA VAL A 176 -14.77 -9.38 29.73
C VAL A 176 -13.80 -8.27 29.31
N PRO A 177 -13.65 -7.98 28.00
CA PRO A 177 -12.81 -6.91 27.52
C PRO A 177 -13.13 -5.57 28.16
N ALA A 178 -12.09 -4.80 28.49
CA ALA A 178 -12.24 -3.45 28.97
C ALA A 178 -12.50 -2.51 27.79
N THR A 179 -13.16 -1.38 28.09
CA THR A 179 -13.45 -0.35 27.09
C THR A 179 -12.76 0.96 27.41
N ALA A 180 -12.40 1.70 26.36
CA ALA A 180 -11.82 3.02 26.44
C ALA A 180 -12.19 3.84 25.19
N GLN A 181 -11.71 5.07 25.11
CA GLN A 181 -11.93 5.95 23.96
C GLN A 181 -10.58 6.49 23.48
N LEU A 182 -10.32 6.39 22.19
CA LEU A 182 -9.21 7.06 21.51
C LEU A 182 -9.74 8.37 20.93
N ALA A 183 -9.33 9.51 21.48
CA ALA A 183 -9.74 10.80 20.96
C ALA A 183 -8.98 11.15 19.66
N ARG A 184 -9.55 12.08 18.89
CA ARG A 184 -8.88 12.60 17.69
C ARG A 184 -7.58 13.32 18.08
N GLY A 185 -6.50 13.01 17.36
CA GLY A 185 -5.15 13.48 17.65
C GLY A 185 -4.36 12.60 18.62
N GLU A 186 -4.98 11.59 19.25
CA GLU A 186 -4.30 10.66 20.14
C GLU A 186 -3.71 9.47 19.37
N THR A 187 -2.67 8.87 19.94
CA THR A 187 -1.98 7.72 19.36
C THR A 187 -2.00 6.54 20.33
N LEU A 188 -2.58 5.44 19.89
CA LEU A 188 -2.55 4.14 20.57
C LEU A 188 -1.24 3.41 20.25
N LEU A 189 -0.64 2.79 21.25
CA LEU A 189 0.67 2.12 21.17
C LEU A 189 0.62 0.73 21.77
N LEU A 190 1.01 -0.26 20.96
CA LEU A 190 1.19 -1.66 21.35
C LEU A 190 2.68 -2.00 21.14
N TYR A 191 3.25 -2.79 22.05
CA TYR A 191 4.68 -3.07 22.06
C TYR A 191 4.96 -4.41 22.74
N SER A 192 6.05 -5.08 22.36
CA SER A 192 6.48 -6.32 23.02
C SER A 192 7.17 -6.09 24.38
N ASP A 193 7.17 -7.12 25.21
CA ASP A 193 7.62 -7.11 26.62
C ASP A 193 9.07 -6.63 26.79
N ASP A 194 9.93 -6.93 25.81
CA ASP A 194 11.35 -6.57 25.79
C ASP A 194 11.60 -5.04 25.92
N LEU A 195 10.62 -4.20 25.56
CA LEU A 195 10.68 -2.75 25.78
C LEU A 195 10.72 -2.37 27.28
N VAL A 196 10.13 -3.21 28.14
CA VAL A 196 10.00 -2.98 29.58
C VAL A 196 11.05 -3.76 30.37
N GLU A 197 11.42 -4.96 29.92
CA GLU A 197 12.25 -5.90 30.69
C GLU A 197 13.74 -5.54 30.76
N GLY A 198 14.32 -4.84 29.78
CA GLY A 198 15.75 -4.49 29.87
C GLY A 198 16.10 -3.34 30.84
N ARG A 199 15.13 -2.88 31.64
CA ARG A 199 15.42 -2.16 32.89
C ARG A 199 15.45 -3.16 34.03
N GLY A 200 16.65 -3.62 34.39
CA GLY A 200 16.84 -4.54 35.51
C GLY A 200 16.07 -4.11 36.76
N ARG A 201 15.23 -5.02 37.27
CA ARG A 201 14.63 -5.05 38.62
C ARG A 201 14.18 -3.69 39.17
N THR A 202 12.92 -3.37 38.88
CA THR A 202 11.98 -2.51 39.63
C THR A 202 12.49 -1.82 40.90
N SER A 203 12.48 -0.48 40.89
CA SER A 203 12.28 0.29 42.12
C SER A 203 10.85 0.02 42.64
N PRO A 204 10.65 -0.30 43.92
CA PRO A 204 9.33 -0.60 44.46
C PRO A 204 8.52 0.70 44.54
N GLY A 205 7.48 0.83 43.71
CA GLY A 205 6.49 1.92 43.80
C GLY A 205 5.96 2.49 42.49
N ARG A 206 6.55 2.17 41.33
CA ARG A 206 6.03 2.52 39.98
C ARG A 206 5.76 1.25 39.18
N GLY A 207 4.61 1.19 38.51
CA GLY A 207 4.23 0.01 37.72
C GLY A 207 5.07 -0.14 36.45
N PRO A 208 5.23 -1.36 35.90
CA PRO A 208 5.85 -1.57 34.60
C PRO A 208 5.14 -0.73 33.52
N GLY A 209 5.91 0.00 32.71
CA GLY A 209 5.41 0.87 31.63
C GLY A 209 5.33 2.37 31.93
N GLN A 210 5.41 2.82 33.20
CA GLN A 210 5.33 4.26 33.55
C GLN A 210 6.62 5.07 33.28
N GLU A 211 7.74 4.41 32.96
CA GLU A 211 9.03 5.07 32.69
C GLU A 211 9.31 5.29 31.19
N VAL A 212 8.39 4.88 30.32
CA VAL A 212 8.43 5.24 28.89
C VAL A 212 7.76 6.60 28.75
N LEU A 213 8.31 7.64 29.37
CA LEU A 213 7.87 9.01 29.06
C LEU A 213 8.35 9.31 27.64
N LEU A 214 7.44 9.25 26.67
CA LEU A 214 7.58 10.04 25.45
C LEU A 214 7.64 11.51 25.89
N ASP A 215 8.57 12.27 25.30
CA ASP A 215 8.67 13.70 25.54
C ASP A 215 7.33 14.36 25.17
N PRO A 216 6.61 15.03 26.10
CA PRO A 216 5.30 15.60 25.83
C PRO A 216 5.30 16.67 24.73
N GLU A 217 6.46 17.19 24.34
CA GLU A 217 6.61 18.21 23.30
C GLU A 217 6.83 17.65 21.88
N ALA A 218 7.02 16.33 21.72
CA ALA A 218 7.25 15.75 20.41
C ALA A 218 5.94 15.62 19.60
N PRO A 219 5.93 15.94 18.29
CA PRO A 219 4.74 15.74 17.45
C PRO A 219 4.31 14.27 17.48
N VAL A 220 3.03 14.06 17.80
CA VAL A 220 2.38 12.74 18.00
C VAL A 220 1.62 12.29 16.73
N ASP A 221 1.56 13.15 15.72
CA ASP A 221 0.84 13.01 14.44
C ASP A 221 1.56 12.14 13.41
N ASP A 222 2.85 11.87 13.61
CA ASP A 222 3.61 10.87 12.87
C ASP A 222 3.81 9.57 13.70
N PRO A 223 2.98 8.54 13.50
CA PRO A 223 3.12 7.27 14.21
C PRO A 223 4.45 6.56 13.89
N ALA A 224 5.08 6.79 12.74
CA ALA A 224 6.36 6.18 12.40
C ALA A 224 7.50 6.78 13.25
N ALA A 225 7.50 8.10 13.43
CA ALA A 225 8.41 8.77 14.35
C ALA A 225 8.19 8.31 15.80
N VAL A 226 6.94 8.08 16.22
CA VAL A 226 6.64 7.53 17.55
C VAL A 226 7.25 6.13 17.71
N CYS A 227 7.04 5.23 16.75
CA CYS A 227 7.65 3.90 16.74
C CYS A 227 9.18 3.97 16.82
N ALA A 228 9.81 4.79 15.98
CA ALA A 228 11.26 4.95 15.95
C ALA A 228 11.82 5.47 17.30
N ARG A 229 11.15 6.43 17.94
CA ARG A 229 11.55 6.95 19.26
C ARG A 229 11.44 5.90 20.37
N LEU A 230 10.41 5.05 20.32
CA LEU A 230 10.21 3.97 21.27
C LEU A 230 11.26 2.87 21.07
N ALA A 231 11.48 2.44 19.83
CA ALA A 231 12.48 1.44 19.51
C ALA A 231 13.90 1.90 19.83
N ALA A 232 14.25 3.17 19.60
CA ALA A 232 15.54 3.74 19.97
C ALA A 232 15.81 3.73 21.49
N ARG A 233 14.77 3.58 22.31
CA ARG A 233 14.86 3.43 23.77
C ARG A 233 14.84 1.97 24.23
N ALA A 234 14.58 1.03 23.32
CA ALA A 234 14.60 -0.38 23.66
C ALA A 234 16.04 -0.80 24.01
N PRO A 235 16.20 -1.68 25.02
CA PRO A 235 17.48 -2.34 25.27
C PRO A 235 17.87 -3.19 24.05
N ARG A 236 19.09 -3.75 24.01
CA ARG A 236 19.63 -4.55 22.88
C ARG A 236 18.81 -5.82 22.49
N GLY A 237 17.64 -6.04 23.10
CA GLY A 237 16.66 -7.06 22.73
C GLY A 237 15.89 -6.68 21.47
N GLY A 238 15.16 -7.63 20.91
CA GLY A 238 14.27 -7.36 19.79
C GLY A 238 13.08 -6.55 20.29
N VAL A 239 12.48 -5.71 19.44
CA VAL A 239 11.26 -5.01 19.84
C VAL A 239 10.31 -4.89 18.66
N ALA A 240 9.06 -5.23 18.88
CA ALA A 240 7.95 -4.92 17.99
C ALA A 240 7.18 -3.73 18.57
N VAL A 241 6.94 -2.70 17.76
CA VAL A 241 6.10 -1.55 18.12
C VAL A 241 5.08 -1.29 17.03
N LEU A 242 3.81 -1.13 17.43
CA LEU A 242 2.69 -0.79 16.57
C LEU A 242 2.02 0.47 17.11
N ALA A 243 1.92 1.50 16.26
CA ALA A 243 1.29 2.77 16.56
C ALA A 243 0.08 2.99 15.66
N ALA A 244 -1.04 3.40 16.25
CA ALA A 244 -2.25 3.82 15.57
C ALA A 244 -2.63 5.23 16.00
N HIS A 245 -2.34 6.21 15.14
CA HIS A 245 -2.68 7.61 15.36
C HIS A 245 -4.07 7.91 14.80
N ARG A 246 -4.99 8.40 15.64
CA ARG A 246 -6.31 8.86 15.20
C ARG A 246 -6.19 10.28 14.67
N ARG A 247 -6.53 10.48 13.41
CA ARG A 247 -6.40 11.79 12.75
C ARG A 247 -7.33 12.83 13.40
N LEU A 248 -6.89 14.08 13.38
CA LEU A 248 -7.76 15.22 13.72
C LEU A 248 -8.88 15.40 12.69
N VAL A 249 -8.57 15.19 11.42
CA VAL A 249 -9.51 15.25 10.30
C VAL A 249 -9.35 13.95 9.49
N PRO A 250 -10.43 13.18 9.29
CA PRO A 250 -10.39 11.99 8.44
C PRO A 250 -10.00 12.35 7.01
N VAL A 251 -9.44 11.41 6.26
CA VAL A 251 -9.28 11.58 4.82
C VAL A 251 -10.66 11.46 4.17
N GLU A 252 -11.22 12.59 3.76
CA GLU A 252 -12.49 12.60 3.03
C GLU A 252 -12.35 11.90 1.67
N PRO A 253 -13.36 11.13 1.22
CA PRO A 253 -13.39 10.60 -0.13
C PRO A 253 -13.23 11.70 -1.17
N LEU A 254 -12.40 11.45 -2.17
CA LEU A 254 -12.25 12.35 -3.31
C LEU A 254 -13.49 12.22 -4.19
N ARG A 255 -14.13 13.35 -4.50
CA ARG A 255 -15.23 13.41 -5.48
C ARG A 255 -14.98 14.58 -6.42
N LEU A 256 -14.82 14.27 -7.71
CA LEU A 256 -14.56 15.24 -8.77
C LEU A 256 -15.58 15.06 -9.89
N VAL A 257 -15.86 16.15 -10.58
CA VAL A 257 -16.63 16.15 -11.82
C VAL A 257 -15.75 16.81 -12.86
N LEU A 258 -15.49 16.10 -13.95
CA LEU A 258 -14.65 16.53 -15.03
C LEU A 258 -15.50 16.81 -16.27
N PRO A 259 -15.18 17.88 -17.03
CA PRO A 259 -15.69 18.01 -18.38
C PRO A 259 -15.13 16.91 -19.28
N VAL A 260 -15.84 16.62 -20.38
CA VAL A 260 -15.34 15.76 -21.46
C VAL A 260 -14.31 16.55 -22.28
N ASP A 261 -13.13 16.74 -21.69
CA ASP A 261 -12.01 17.49 -22.28
C ASP A 261 -10.69 16.77 -21.95
N PRO A 262 -9.92 16.31 -22.96
CA PRO A 262 -8.61 15.70 -22.74
C PRO A 262 -7.65 16.55 -21.88
N PHE A 263 -7.75 17.88 -21.92
CA PHE A 263 -6.91 18.77 -21.12
C PHE A 263 -7.24 18.72 -19.62
N ALA A 264 -8.37 18.15 -19.22
CA ALA A 264 -8.74 17.94 -17.81
C ALA A 264 -7.98 16.79 -17.13
N LEU A 265 -7.30 15.93 -17.89
CA LEU A 265 -6.59 14.76 -17.35
C LEU A 265 -5.34 15.12 -16.54
N SER A 266 -4.60 16.17 -16.92
CA SER A 266 -3.42 16.61 -16.16
C SER A 266 -3.80 17.17 -14.77
N PRO A 267 -4.75 18.12 -14.63
CA PRO A 267 -5.23 18.58 -13.32
C PRO A 267 -5.82 17.46 -12.45
N LEU A 268 -6.45 16.46 -13.06
CA LEU A 268 -6.95 15.27 -12.37
C LEU A 268 -5.81 14.51 -11.69
N ARG A 269 -4.74 14.19 -12.42
CA ARG A 269 -3.58 13.45 -11.89
C ARG A 269 -2.95 14.18 -10.71
N GLU A 270 -2.74 15.49 -10.82
CA GLU A 270 -2.20 16.31 -9.74
C GLU A 270 -3.08 16.28 -8.49
N THR A 271 -4.40 16.37 -8.68
CA THR A 271 -5.37 16.37 -7.59
C THR A 271 -5.39 15.02 -6.87
N VAL A 272 -5.40 13.92 -7.61
CA VAL A 272 -5.36 12.56 -7.07
C VAL A 272 -4.03 12.30 -6.35
N THR A 273 -2.90 12.70 -6.94
CA THR A 273 -1.56 12.59 -6.33
C THR A 273 -1.53 13.28 -4.96
N ARG A 274 -1.97 14.55 -4.91
CA ARG A 274 -1.99 15.36 -3.68
C ARG A 274 -2.91 14.75 -2.61
N TRP A 275 -4.06 14.20 -3.03
CA TRP A 275 -4.97 13.52 -2.11
C TRP A 275 -4.33 12.25 -1.52
N LEU A 276 -3.66 11.43 -2.33
CA LEU A 276 -2.95 10.22 -1.89
C LEU A 276 -1.77 10.55 -0.95
N GLU A 277 -1.02 11.61 -1.24
CA GLU A 277 0.07 12.09 -0.38
C GLU A 277 -0.43 12.54 0.99
N ALA A 278 -1.51 13.33 1.03
CA ALA A 278 -2.15 13.74 2.29
C ALA A 278 -2.71 12.54 3.08
N ALA A 279 -3.17 11.52 2.35
CA ALA A 279 -3.59 10.26 2.93
C ALA A 279 -2.41 9.40 3.43
N GLY A 280 -1.17 9.69 3.01
CA GLY A 280 0.04 8.99 3.46
C GLY A 280 0.25 7.63 2.79
N VAL A 281 -0.29 7.48 1.58
CA VAL A 281 -0.14 6.29 0.73
C VAL A 281 1.32 6.13 0.31
N ALA A 282 1.78 4.89 0.10
CA ALA A 282 3.14 4.60 -0.33
C ALA A 282 3.46 5.22 -1.72
N PRO A 283 4.70 5.68 -1.97
CA PRO A 283 5.07 6.34 -3.22
C PRO A 283 4.74 5.55 -4.49
N ARG A 284 4.90 4.22 -4.46
CA ARG A 284 4.57 3.35 -5.60
C ARG A 284 3.11 3.50 -6.04
N THR A 285 2.17 3.52 -5.10
CA THR A 285 0.75 3.68 -5.43
C THR A 285 0.43 5.13 -5.80
N VAL A 286 1.12 6.11 -5.20
CA VAL A 286 0.99 7.52 -5.59
C VAL A 286 1.33 7.72 -7.08
N VAL A 287 2.18 6.87 -7.67
CA VAL A 287 2.44 6.86 -9.12
C VAL A 287 1.38 6.06 -9.89
N ALA A 288 1.01 4.86 -9.41
CA ALA A 288 0.10 3.97 -10.15
C ALA A 288 -1.35 4.46 -10.22
N ALA A 289 -1.90 4.98 -9.12
CA ALA A 289 -3.31 5.39 -9.06
C ALA A 289 -3.68 6.56 -9.98
N PRO A 290 -2.85 7.63 -10.12
CA PRO A 290 -3.04 8.66 -11.14
C PRO A 290 -3.02 8.12 -12.58
N MET A 291 -2.24 7.07 -12.87
CA MET A 291 -2.30 6.42 -14.18
C MET A 291 -3.66 5.76 -14.38
N VAL A 292 -4.08 4.92 -13.43
CA VAL A 292 -5.36 4.20 -13.49
C VAL A 292 -6.54 5.15 -13.70
N VAL A 293 -6.64 6.21 -12.89
CA VAL A 293 -7.76 7.16 -13.00
C VAL A 293 -7.69 7.95 -14.30
N SER A 294 -6.50 8.29 -14.80
CA SER A 294 -6.31 9.01 -16.06
C SER A 294 -6.67 8.13 -17.27
N GLU A 295 -6.33 6.84 -17.25
CA GLU A 295 -6.69 5.89 -18.31
C GLU A 295 -8.20 5.65 -18.37
N LEU A 296 -8.83 5.46 -17.21
CA LEU A 296 -10.28 5.27 -17.14
C LEU A 296 -11.04 6.53 -17.61
N ALA A 297 -10.58 7.72 -17.22
CA ALA A 297 -11.16 8.97 -17.68
C ALA A 297 -10.89 9.22 -19.18
N ALA A 298 -9.69 8.89 -19.67
CA ALA A 298 -9.37 8.96 -21.10
C ALA A 298 -10.30 8.05 -21.93
N ASN A 299 -10.53 6.81 -21.49
CA ASN A 299 -11.46 5.89 -22.14
C ASN A 299 -12.89 6.45 -22.18
N ALA A 300 -13.35 7.07 -21.09
CA ALA A 300 -14.65 7.72 -21.08
C ALA A 300 -14.72 8.87 -22.09
N ILE A 301 -13.68 9.73 -22.15
CA ILE A 301 -13.60 10.85 -23.10
C ILE A 301 -13.62 10.35 -24.55
N GLU A 302 -12.83 9.33 -24.89
CA GLU A 302 -12.68 8.85 -26.26
C GLU A 302 -13.88 8.02 -26.76
N HIS A 303 -14.46 7.19 -25.90
CA HIS A 303 -15.42 6.17 -26.34
C HIS A 303 -16.87 6.44 -25.92
N ALA A 304 -17.08 7.12 -24.79
CA ALA A 304 -18.44 7.34 -24.28
C ALA A 304 -19.11 8.57 -24.91
N TYR A 305 -18.31 9.50 -25.46
CA TYR A 305 -18.74 10.77 -26.00
C TYR A 305 -18.19 10.99 -27.42
N PRO A 306 -19.04 10.94 -28.46
CA PRO A 306 -18.66 11.36 -29.81
C PRO A 306 -18.12 12.80 -29.86
N GLU A 307 -17.29 13.13 -30.85
CA GLU A 307 -16.71 14.48 -30.99
C GLU A 307 -17.76 15.60 -30.88
N GLY A 308 -17.59 16.50 -29.91
CA GLY A 308 -18.46 17.66 -29.68
C GLY A 308 -19.69 17.39 -28.80
N SER A 309 -19.76 16.24 -28.11
CA SER A 309 -20.81 15.94 -27.13
C SER A 309 -20.56 16.64 -25.80
N ASP A 310 -21.60 17.25 -25.23
CA ASP A 310 -21.57 17.72 -23.83
C ASP A 310 -21.78 16.53 -22.88
N GLY A 311 -21.05 16.51 -21.77
CA GLY A 311 -21.15 15.47 -20.76
C GLY A 311 -20.27 15.75 -19.55
N GLU A 312 -20.41 14.91 -18.53
CA GLU A 312 -19.62 14.98 -17.30
C GLU A 312 -19.08 13.60 -16.92
N ILE A 313 -17.83 13.56 -16.49
CA ILE A 313 -17.19 12.36 -15.97
C ILE A 313 -17.03 12.54 -14.46
N ARG A 314 -17.71 11.68 -13.70
CA ARG A 314 -17.71 11.66 -12.23
C ARG A 314 -16.62 10.72 -11.74
N ILE A 315 -15.70 11.26 -10.94
CA ILE A 315 -14.57 10.50 -10.39
C ILE A 315 -14.70 10.44 -8.87
N GLY A 316 -14.64 9.23 -8.34
CA GLY A 316 -14.59 8.92 -6.91
C GLY A 316 -13.28 8.23 -6.56
N ALA A 317 -12.70 8.56 -5.40
CA ALA A 317 -11.66 7.74 -4.80
C ALA A 317 -11.83 7.67 -3.27
N GLU A 318 -11.74 6.47 -2.70
CA GLU A 318 -11.90 6.26 -1.26
C GLU A 318 -10.94 5.18 -0.74
N LEU A 319 -10.46 5.38 0.49
CA LEU A 319 -9.68 4.38 1.22
C LEU A 319 -10.64 3.48 2.01
N THR A 320 -10.62 2.20 1.68
CA THR A 320 -11.42 1.16 2.32
C THR A 320 -10.51 0.15 3.01
N GLY A 321 -11.08 -0.73 3.84
CA GLY A 321 -10.32 -1.85 4.43
C GLY A 321 -9.73 -2.82 3.40
N ALA A 322 -10.24 -2.82 2.16
CA ALA A 322 -9.73 -3.64 1.05
C ALA A 322 -8.64 -2.93 0.22
N GLY A 323 -8.46 -1.62 0.40
CA GLY A 323 -7.52 -0.81 -0.34
C GLY A 323 -8.13 0.47 -0.90
N LEU A 324 -7.52 1.01 -1.96
CA LEU A 324 -7.95 2.21 -2.65
C LEU A 324 -8.97 1.82 -3.71
N CYS A 325 -10.21 2.26 -3.53
CA CYS A 325 -11.28 2.11 -4.51
C CYS A 325 -11.35 3.38 -5.35
N ILE A 326 -11.17 3.26 -6.66
CA ILE A 326 -11.31 4.34 -7.64
C ILE A 326 -12.54 4.04 -8.50
N THR A 327 -13.44 5.00 -8.63
CA THR A 327 -14.62 4.90 -9.48
C THR A 327 -14.58 5.99 -10.53
N VAL A 328 -14.73 5.62 -11.80
CA VAL A 328 -14.93 6.57 -12.91
C VAL A 328 -16.27 6.24 -13.54
N ALA A 329 -17.17 7.21 -13.53
CA ALA A 329 -18.51 7.05 -14.08
C ALA A 329 -18.79 8.18 -15.08
N ASP A 330 -19.30 7.81 -16.24
CA ASP A 330 -19.76 8.73 -17.26
C ASP A 330 -21.27 8.56 -17.48
N ASP A 331 -21.87 9.53 -18.18
CA ASP A 331 -23.26 9.49 -18.62
C ASP A 331 -23.36 9.19 -20.14
N GLY A 332 -22.29 8.68 -20.73
CA GLY A 332 -22.17 8.44 -22.17
C GLY A 332 -22.76 7.09 -22.60
N THR A 333 -22.51 6.69 -23.84
CA THR A 333 -22.94 5.38 -24.33
C THR A 333 -21.78 4.41 -24.33
N TRP A 334 -21.90 3.32 -23.57
CA TRP A 334 -20.91 2.24 -23.60
C TRP A 334 -20.76 1.67 -25.01
N GLN A 335 -19.53 1.63 -25.51
CA GLN A 335 -19.16 0.86 -26.69
C GLN A 335 -18.36 -0.34 -26.21
N PRO A 336 -18.89 -1.58 -26.28
CA PRO A 336 -18.12 -2.76 -25.92
C PRO A 336 -16.90 -2.90 -26.85
N PRO A 337 -15.75 -3.37 -26.35
CA PRO A 337 -14.62 -3.72 -27.21
C PRO A 337 -15.10 -4.74 -28.26
N GLU A 338 -14.84 -4.50 -29.55
CA GLU A 338 -15.24 -5.43 -30.60
C GLU A 338 -14.48 -6.77 -30.44
N GLU A 339 -15.18 -7.85 -30.10
CA GLU A 339 -14.58 -9.17 -29.88
C GLU A 339 -14.17 -9.89 -31.19
N ASP A 340 -14.54 -9.36 -32.37
CA ASP A 340 -14.39 -10.01 -33.69
C ASP A 340 -13.49 -9.21 -34.67
N ALA A 341 -12.74 -8.21 -34.22
CA ALA A 341 -11.78 -7.53 -35.08
C ALA A 341 -10.59 -8.46 -35.38
N ALA A 342 -10.59 -9.04 -36.57
CA ALA A 342 -9.50 -9.87 -37.07
C ALA A 342 -8.19 -9.07 -37.09
N ASP A 343 -7.23 -9.43 -36.23
CA ASP A 343 -5.78 -9.13 -36.22
C ASP A 343 -5.30 -7.67 -36.48
N ASP A 344 -6.15 -6.71 -36.85
CA ASP A 344 -5.76 -5.37 -37.32
C ASP A 344 -6.31 -4.20 -36.45
N ASP A 345 -7.34 -4.38 -35.60
CA ASP A 345 -7.80 -3.37 -34.64
C ASP A 345 -7.48 -3.75 -33.18
N GLU A 346 -6.20 -3.88 -32.85
CA GLU A 346 -5.70 -4.00 -31.47
C GLU A 346 -5.96 -2.72 -30.62
N GLU A 347 -6.44 -1.63 -31.24
CA GLU A 347 -6.44 -0.27 -30.70
C GLU A 347 -7.37 -0.01 -29.48
N ALA A 348 -8.47 -0.76 -29.33
CA ALA A 348 -9.51 -0.48 -28.32
C ALA A 348 -9.25 -1.11 -26.92
N GLY A 349 -8.22 -1.94 -26.77
CA GLY A 349 -8.01 -2.77 -25.57
C GLY A 349 -6.95 -2.27 -24.59
N PHE A 350 -6.05 -1.39 -25.01
CA PHE A 350 -4.80 -1.12 -24.27
C PHE A 350 -5.02 -0.39 -22.94
N GLY A 351 -5.91 0.60 -22.88
CA GLY A 351 -6.18 1.34 -21.64
C GLY A 351 -6.68 0.42 -20.53
N LEU A 352 -7.63 -0.45 -20.83
CA LEU A 352 -8.13 -1.45 -19.86
C LEU A 352 -7.09 -2.54 -19.57
N ALA A 353 -6.23 -2.91 -20.52
CA ALA A 353 -5.14 -3.86 -20.27
C ALA A 353 -4.11 -3.31 -19.27
N VAL A 354 -3.69 -2.05 -19.44
CA VAL A 354 -2.80 -1.35 -18.48
C VAL A 354 -3.46 -1.25 -17.11
N VAL A 355 -4.74 -0.85 -17.05
CA VAL A 355 -5.48 -0.78 -15.78
C VAL A 355 -5.61 -2.16 -15.11
N ARG A 356 -5.83 -3.23 -15.87
CA ARG A 356 -5.96 -4.60 -15.34
C ARG A 356 -4.68 -5.13 -14.72
N ASP A 357 -3.50 -4.71 -15.19
CA ASP A 357 -2.24 -5.13 -14.57
C ASP A 357 -1.86 -4.29 -13.35
N LEU A 358 -2.23 -3.00 -13.36
CA LEU A 358 -1.99 -2.07 -12.26
C LEU A 358 -2.94 -2.24 -11.06
N CYS A 359 -4.10 -2.85 -11.27
CA CYS A 359 -5.14 -3.03 -10.26
C CYS A 359 -5.33 -4.50 -9.85
N ASP A 360 -5.78 -4.72 -8.61
CA ASP A 360 -6.08 -6.06 -8.10
C ASP A 360 -7.48 -6.53 -8.50
N ALA A 361 -8.41 -5.60 -8.67
CA ALA A 361 -9.73 -5.87 -9.23
C ALA A 361 -10.20 -4.72 -10.12
N LEU A 362 -10.93 -5.07 -11.19
CA LEU A 362 -11.56 -4.13 -12.09
C LEU A 362 -12.97 -4.64 -12.40
N VAL A 363 -13.97 -3.80 -12.17
CA VAL A 363 -15.39 -4.09 -12.45
C VAL A 363 -15.91 -3.01 -13.40
N VAL A 364 -16.51 -3.42 -14.49
CA VAL A 364 -17.15 -2.53 -15.47
C VAL A 364 -18.64 -2.81 -15.46
N GLU A 365 -19.43 -1.79 -15.13
CA GLU A 365 -20.89 -1.85 -15.04
C GLU A 365 -21.49 -0.91 -16.09
N PRO A 366 -21.76 -1.41 -17.30
CA PRO A 366 -22.46 -0.63 -18.31
C PRO A 366 -23.95 -0.54 -17.95
N GLY A 367 -24.52 0.66 -18.11
CA GLY A 367 -25.92 0.94 -17.88
C GLY A 367 -26.55 1.72 -19.05
N PRO A 368 -27.89 1.80 -19.10
CA PRO A 368 -28.60 2.54 -20.14
C PRO A 368 -28.41 4.07 -20.08
N ALA A 369 -27.74 4.56 -19.04
CA ALA A 369 -27.51 5.98 -18.78
C ALA A 369 -26.03 6.34 -18.61
N GLY A 370 -25.10 5.44 -18.97
CA GLY A 370 -23.67 5.63 -18.70
C GLY A 370 -22.95 4.34 -18.31
N THR A 371 -21.62 4.41 -18.24
CA THR A 371 -20.80 3.33 -17.69
C THR A 371 -20.20 3.74 -16.35
N THR A 372 -20.12 2.79 -15.42
CA THR A 372 -19.32 2.93 -14.20
C THR A 372 -18.20 1.90 -14.18
N VAL A 373 -16.97 2.36 -14.07
CA VAL A 373 -15.79 1.50 -13.91
C VAL A 373 -15.23 1.68 -12.51
N THR A 374 -15.08 0.57 -11.78
CA THR A 374 -14.49 0.55 -10.45
C THR A 374 -13.19 -0.26 -10.47
N ALA A 375 -12.10 0.38 -10.07
CA ALA A 375 -10.78 -0.22 -9.92
C ALA A 375 -10.37 -0.26 -8.45
N VAL A 376 -9.87 -1.40 -7.99
CA VAL A 376 -9.36 -1.56 -6.62
C VAL A 376 -7.87 -1.82 -6.65
N LEU A 377 -7.10 -0.98 -5.96
CA LEU A 377 -5.68 -1.17 -5.73
C LEU A 377 -5.48 -1.56 -4.27
N ALA A 378 -4.84 -2.70 -4.01
CA ALA A 378 -4.38 -3.11 -2.70
C ALA A 378 -3.31 -2.11 -2.25
N VAL A 379 -3.69 -1.27 -1.29
CA VAL A 379 -2.80 -0.27 -0.72
C VAL A 379 -2.53 -0.61 0.73
N GLY A 380 -1.26 -0.60 1.09
CA GLY A 380 -0.84 -0.76 2.46
C GLY A 380 0.53 -0.16 2.67
N ARG A 381 0.82 0.20 3.93
CA ARG A 381 2.15 0.65 4.33
C ARG A 381 3.01 -0.56 4.66
N PRO A 382 4.24 -0.69 4.12
CA PRO A 382 5.13 -1.75 4.55
C PRO A 382 5.46 -1.59 6.04
N VAL A 383 5.63 -2.70 6.74
CA VAL A 383 6.17 -2.68 8.11
C VAL A 383 7.66 -2.36 8.01
N ALA A 384 8.12 -1.37 8.78
CA ALA A 384 9.54 -1.02 8.78
C ALA A 384 10.34 -2.09 9.53
N VAL A 385 11.40 -2.59 8.90
CA VAL A 385 12.35 -3.54 9.48
C VAL A 385 13.74 -2.90 9.47
N GLY A 386 14.36 -2.75 10.66
CA GLY A 386 15.70 -2.15 10.79
C GLY A 386 15.71 -0.61 10.82
N ASP A 387 16.84 0.00 10.41
CA ASP A 387 17.02 1.45 10.46
C ASP A 387 16.14 2.17 9.42
N THR A 388 15.45 3.22 9.88
CA THR A 388 14.41 3.98 9.17
C THR A 388 14.82 4.41 7.75
N PRO A 389 13.98 4.23 6.71
CA PRO A 389 14.23 4.80 5.39
C PRO A 389 14.11 6.33 5.43
N ARG A 390 15.07 7.04 4.81
CA ARG A 390 14.93 8.46 4.50
C ARG A 390 13.95 8.63 3.32
N PRO A 391 12.97 9.54 3.39
CA PRO A 391 12.17 9.88 2.22
C PRO A 391 13.07 10.51 1.15
N GLY A 392 13.01 9.96 -0.06
CA GLY A 392 13.64 10.54 -1.25
C GLY A 392 12.88 11.78 -1.75
N PRO A 393 13.53 12.67 -2.50
CA PRO A 393 12.88 13.86 -3.04
C PRO A 393 11.77 13.48 -4.03
N THR A 394 10.61 14.11 -3.86
CA THR A 394 9.49 14.09 -4.82
C THR A 394 9.86 14.91 -6.06
N ALA A 395 9.78 14.30 -7.24
CA ALA A 395 9.95 15.00 -8.50
C ALA A 395 8.74 15.93 -8.75
N VAL A 396 9.00 17.14 -9.24
CA VAL A 396 7.96 18.10 -9.63
C VAL A 396 7.43 17.70 -11.02
N PRO A 397 6.12 17.75 -11.29
CA PRO A 397 5.61 17.51 -12.63
C PRO A 397 6.16 18.57 -13.60
N GLU A 398 6.90 18.14 -14.62
CA GLU A 398 7.34 19.00 -15.73
C GLU A 398 6.28 19.02 -16.84
N MET A 399 6.07 20.17 -17.49
CA MET A 399 5.20 20.28 -18.67
C MET A 399 5.69 19.37 -19.80
N PHE A 400 4.75 18.79 -20.55
CA PHE A 400 5.08 18.02 -21.74
C PHE A 400 5.91 18.83 -22.73
N ALA A 401 7.02 18.26 -23.18
CA ALA A 401 7.86 18.82 -24.23
C ALA A 401 8.54 17.72 -25.02
N VAL A 402 8.63 17.91 -26.34
CA VAL A 402 9.45 17.11 -27.24
C VAL A 402 10.54 18.01 -27.80
N GLN A 403 11.80 17.60 -27.66
CA GLN A 403 12.95 18.34 -28.15
C GLN A 403 13.84 17.43 -28.99
N PRO A 404 14.31 17.89 -30.16
CA PRO A 404 15.33 17.15 -30.90
C PRO A 404 16.62 17.08 -30.06
N GLY A 405 17.25 15.91 -30.07
CA GLY A 405 18.55 15.67 -29.43
C GLY A 405 19.71 16.26 -30.22
N GLU A 406 20.91 16.17 -29.64
CA GLU A 406 22.13 16.67 -30.32
C GLU A 406 22.49 15.86 -31.57
N ALA A 407 22.10 14.57 -31.62
CA ALA A 407 22.24 13.72 -32.78
C ALA A 407 20.95 13.74 -33.64
N PRO A 408 21.07 13.71 -34.98
CA PRO A 408 19.91 13.61 -35.86
C PRO A 408 19.13 12.32 -35.59
N GLY A 409 17.81 12.37 -35.73
CA GLY A 409 16.91 11.25 -35.41
C GLY A 409 16.61 11.04 -33.93
N VAL A 410 17.27 11.74 -32.99
CA VAL A 410 16.99 11.60 -31.55
C VAL A 410 15.92 12.60 -31.11
N LEU A 411 14.90 12.13 -30.39
CA LEU A 411 13.85 12.93 -29.76
C LEU A 411 13.84 12.68 -28.26
N HIS A 412 14.04 13.73 -27.45
CA HIS A 412 13.87 13.68 -26.00
C HIS A 412 12.45 14.12 -25.63
N VAL A 413 11.74 13.25 -24.92
CA VAL A 413 10.40 13.53 -24.40
C VAL A 413 10.46 13.72 -22.89
N ARG A 414 9.85 14.81 -22.42
CA ARG A 414 9.69 15.11 -21.01
C ARG A 414 8.22 15.33 -20.67
N GLY A 415 7.87 15.09 -19.41
CA GLY A 415 6.53 15.29 -18.89
C GLY A 415 5.57 14.15 -19.25
N ASP A 416 4.28 14.45 -19.27
CA ASP A 416 3.22 13.46 -19.46
C ASP A 416 2.93 13.20 -20.95
N VAL A 417 3.00 11.94 -21.37
CA VAL A 417 2.56 11.49 -22.70
C VAL A 417 1.14 10.94 -22.58
N ASP A 418 0.14 11.81 -22.71
CA ASP A 418 -1.29 11.52 -22.62
C ASP A 418 -2.08 11.97 -23.87
N LEU A 419 -3.42 11.96 -23.79
CA LEU A 419 -4.30 12.28 -24.92
C LEU A 419 -3.97 13.62 -25.61
N PRO A 420 -3.82 14.76 -24.89
CA PRO A 420 -3.39 16.01 -25.52
C PRO A 420 -2.00 15.96 -26.18
N ALA A 421 -1.06 15.25 -25.58
CA ALA A 421 0.35 15.25 -25.99
C ALA A 421 0.60 14.40 -27.25
N VAL A 422 -0.19 13.35 -27.47
CA VAL A 422 0.07 12.32 -28.50
C VAL A 422 0.13 12.89 -29.92
N ALA A 423 -0.70 13.89 -30.25
CA ALA A 423 -0.72 14.50 -31.58
C ALA A 423 0.58 15.26 -31.89
N THR A 424 1.14 15.94 -30.87
CA THR A 424 2.41 16.67 -30.99
C THR A 424 3.57 15.67 -31.12
N LEU A 425 3.57 14.61 -30.32
CA LEU A 425 4.58 13.55 -30.39
C LEU A 425 4.57 12.86 -31.76
N ARG A 426 3.37 12.54 -32.29
CA ARG A 426 3.21 11.95 -33.62
C ARG A 426 3.83 12.83 -34.71
N ALA A 427 3.55 14.13 -34.68
CA ALA A 427 4.10 15.06 -35.66
C ALA A 427 5.64 15.10 -35.61
N ALA A 428 6.23 15.14 -34.41
CA ALA A 428 7.68 15.13 -34.23
C ALA A 428 8.32 13.81 -34.70
N LEU A 429 7.68 12.66 -34.41
CA LEU A 429 8.16 11.35 -34.86
C LEU A 429 8.14 11.20 -36.38
N LEU A 430 7.07 11.68 -37.04
CA LEU A 430 6.98 11.65 -38.50
C LEU A 430 8.00 12.57 -39.17
N ASP A 431 8.27 13.74 -38.58
CA ASP A 431 9.29 14.66 -39.06
C ASP A 431 10.69 14.03 -38.94
N ALA A 432 11.02 13.45 -37.79
CA ALA A 432 12.29 12.75 -37.57
C ALA A 432 12.46 11.51 -38.47
N ALA A 433 11.38 10.78 -38.75
CA ALA A 433 11.42 9.61 -39.63
C ALA A 433 11.56 9.96 -41.12
N ALA A 434 11.12 11.16 -41.53
CA ALA A 434 11.20 11.61 -42.92
C ALA A 434 12.65 11.83 -43.40
N ASP A 435 13.59 12.04 -42.47
CA ASP A 435 15.02 12.22 -42.77
C ASP A 435 15.76 10.91 -43.13
N GLY A 436 15.09 9.75 -43.05
CA GLY A 436 15.61 8.46 -43.52
C GLY A 436 16.68 7.82 -42.62
N GLU A 437 16.92 8.39 -41.45
CA GLU A 437 17.79 7.86 -40.41
C GLU A 437 16.98 7.15 -39.31
N ARG A 438 17.67 6.32 -38.51
CA ARG A 438 17.09 5.63 -37.35
C ARG A 438 16.58 6.64 -36.33
N CYS A 439 15.31 6.52 -35.93
CA CYS A 439 14.68 7.41 -34.96
C CYS A 439 14.85 6.84 -33.54
N VAL A 440 15.37 7.65 -32.62
CA VAL A 440 15.53 7.28 -31.20
C VAL A 440 14.62 8.15 -30.34
N LEU A 441 13.63 7.54 -29.71
CA LEU A 441 12.71 8.18 -28.79
C LEU A 441 13.16 7.96 -27.34
N ASP A 442 13.70 9.00 -26.71
CA ASP A 442 14.11 8.97 -25.31
C ASP A 442 12.97 9.39 -24.38
N LEU A 443 12.46 8.42 -23.63
CA LEU A 443 11.38 8.56 -22.66
C LEU A 443 11.89 8.62 -21.20
N SER A 444 13.20 8.74 -20.99
CA SER A 444 13.83 8.68 -19.66
C SER A 444 13.32 9.75 -18.68
N ALA A 445 12.87 10.90 -19.20
CA ALA A 445 12.37 12.03 -18.44
C ALA A 445 10.84 12.19 -18.52
N THR A 446 10.12 11.14 -18.95
CA THR A 446 8.65 11.13 -18.89
C THR A 446 8.17 10.95 -17.45
N THR A 447 7.10 11.65 -17.10
CA THR A 447 6.42 11.54 -15.79
C THR A 447 5.17 10.68 -15.86
N LEU A 448 4.64 10.45 -17.08
CA LEU A 448 3.57 9.54 -17.41
C LEU A 448 3.75 9.03 -18.84
N PHE A 449 3.45 7.75 -19.08
CA PHE A 449 3.31 7.19 -20.43
C PHE A 449 1.97 6.45 -20.53
N ALA A 450 0.95 7.14 -21.05
CA ALA A 450 -0.43 6.66 -21.13
C ALA A 450 -0.66 5.73 -22.34
N SER A 451 -1.81 5.07 -22.39
CA SER A 451 -2.21 4.20 -23.51
C SER A 451 -2.23 4.92 -24.87
N ALA A 452 -2.50 6.24 -24.88
CA ALA A 452 -2.41 7.07 -26.07
C ALA A 452 -1.00 7.02 -26.71
N GLY A 453 0.05 7.09 -25.89
CA GLY A 453 1.44 6.96 -26.35
C GLY A 453 1.76 5.56 -26.87
N VAL A 454 1.22 4.52 -26.22
CA VAL A 454 1.35 3.12 -26.67
C VAL A 454 0.70 2.91 -28.04
N ARG A 455 -0.55 3.37 -28.22
CA ARG A 455 -1.26 3.29 -29.51
C ARG A 455 -0.49 3.98 -30.62
N LEU A 456 0.07 5.16 -30.35
CA LEU A 456 0.94 5.85 -31.29
C LEU A 456 2.12 4.98 -31.73
N LEU A 457 2.79 4.29 -30.81
CA LEU A 457 3.94 3.43 -31.15
C LEU A 457 3.53 2.21 -31.99
N HIS A 458 2.35 1.63 -31.76
CA HIS A 458 1.83 0.54 -32.60
C HIS A 458 1.40 1.00 -34.00
N GLN A 459 0.88 2.22 -34.13
CA GLN A 459 0.42 2.80 -35.40
C GLN A 459 1.56 3.25 -36.31
N LEU A 460 2.79 3.33 -35.81
CA LEU A 460 3.94 3.65 -36.64
C LEU A 460 4.25 2.47 -37.57
N ASP A 461 4.53 2.79 -38.83
CA ASP A 461 4.79 1.78 -39.87
C ASP A 461 5.95 0.88 -39.41
N PRO A 462 5.85 -0.47 -39.44
CA PRO A 462 6.94 -1.38 -39.08
C PRO A 462 8.21 -1.19 -39.93
N GLY A 463 8.15 -0.45 -41.04
CA GLY A 463 9.33 0.01 -41.79
C GLY A 463 10.11 1.17 -41.13
N THR A 464 9.57 1.78 -40.07
CA THR A 464 10.23 2.85 -39.30
C THR A 464 11.29 2.24 -38.40
N ASP A 465 12.57 2.56 -38.60
CA ASP A 465 13.65 2.12 -37.70
C ASP A 465 13.59 2.95 -36.40
N LEU A 466 12.62 2.63 -35.54
CA LEU A 466 12.35 3.29 -34.28
C LEU A 466 12.96 2.52 -33.12
N CYS A 467 13.60 3.26 -32.22
CA CYS A 467 14.22 2.75 -31.02
C CYS A 467 13.78 3.58 -29.82
N VAL A 468 13.39 2.95 -28.71
CA VAL A 468 12.89 3.64 -27.51
C VAL A 468 13.88 3.47 -26.36
N VAL A 469 14.27 4.57 -25.72
CA VAL A 469 15.13 4.57 -24.53
C VAL A 469 14.26 4.79 -23.30
N ALA A 470 14.10 3.74 -22.49
CA ALA A 470 13.40 3.79 -21.21
C ALA A 470 14.24 3.07 -20.13
N PRO A 471 15.03 3.81 -19.31
CA PRO A 471 15.91 3.22 -18.31
C PRO A 471 15.14 2.41 -17.25
N PRO A 472 15.79 1.43 -16.58
CA PRO A 472 15.22 0.76 -15.42
C PRO A 472 14.81 1.77 -14.34
N GLY A 473 13.55 1.71 -13.89
CA GLY A 473 12.98 2.66 -12.93
C GLY A 473 12.29 3.89 -13.54
N SER A 474 12.34 4.07 -14.86
CA SER A 474 11.47 5.05 -15.55
C SER A 474 10.02 4.59 -15.57
N VAL A 475 9.09 5.54 -15.67
CA VAL A 475 7.64 5.25 -15.72
C VAL A 475 7.23 4.55 -17.02
N ALA A 476 7.94 4.80 -18.12
CA ALA A 476 7.61 4.27 -19.44
C ALA A 476 7.99 2.79 -19.61
N ARG A 477 9.08 2.33 -18.97
CA ARG A 477 9.61 0.98 -19.19
C ARG A 477 8.60 -0.13 -18.82
N PRO A 478 7.97 -0.13 -17.63
CA PRO A 478 6.98 -1.15 -17.30
C PRO A 478 5.80 -1.16 -18.27
N VAL A 479 5.36 0.01 -18.73
CA VAL A 479 4.23 0.12 -19.69
C VAL A 479 4.60 -0.54 -21.02
N LEU A 480 5.78 -0.26 -21.56
CA LEU A 480 6.26 -0.85 -22.82
C LEU A 480 6.44 -2.37 -22.73
N GLU A 481 6.89 -2.86 -21.58
CA GLU A 481 7.03 -4.31 -21.31
C GLU A 481 5.66 -5.00 -21.27
N LEU A 482 4.67 -4.37 -20.64
CA LEU A 482 3.31 -4.91 -20.53
C LEU A 482 2.54 -4.92 -21.86
N THR A 483 2.80 -3.97 -22.74
CA THR A 483 2.07 -3.82 -24.01
C THR A 483 2.75 -4.51 -25.19
N GLY A 484 3.77 -5.34 -24.95
CA GLY A 484 4.48 -6.07 -26.01
C GLY A 484 5.45 -5.23 -26.84
N LEU A 485 5.68 -3.97 -26.45
CA LEU A 485 6.61 -3.04 -27.12
C LEU A 485 8.05 -3.12 -26.59
N ALA A 486 8.35 -4.10 -25.73
CA ALA A 486 9.70 -4.34 -25.22
C ALA A 486 10.76 -4.52 -26.32
N HIS A 487 10.35 -4.98 -27.51
CA HIS A 487 11.23 -5.14 -28.66
C HIS A 487 11.78 -3.82 -29.21
N LEU A 488 11.13 -2.68 -28.89
CA LEU A 488 11.62 -1.35 -29.24
C LEU A 488 12.68 -0.82 -28.25
N LEU A 489 12.83 -1.44 -27.08
CA LEU A 489 13.71 -0.95 -26.02
C LEU A 489 15.20 -1.05 -26.38
N SER A 490 15.95 0.01 -26.08
CA SER A 490 17.41 0.02 -26.14
C SER A 490 18.01 0.61 -24.86
N ASP A 491 19.13 0.02 -24.44
CA ASP A 491 19.87 0.44 -23.24
C ASP A 491 20.76 1.68 -23.48
N ARG A 492 20.83 2.22 -24.70
CA ARG A 492 21.67 3.38 -25.04
C ARG A 492 21.00 4.33 -26.04
N ALA A 493 20.94 5.61 -25.68
CA ALA A 493 20.64 6.70 -26.61
C ALA A 493 21.76 6.94 -27.65
N GLU A 494 22.97 6.41 -27.43
CA GLU A 494 24.19 6.76 -28.18
C GLU A 494 24.81 5.62 -29.01
N SER A 495 24.06 4.58 -29.39
CA SER A 495 24.62 3.55 -30.28
C SER A 495 24.50 3.95 -31.76
N ALA A 496 25.25 5.00 -32.10
CA ALA A 496 25.81 5.45 -33.39
C ALA A 496 24.94 5.45 -34.65
#